data_AF-A0A8T7E0F8-F1
#
_entry.id   AF-A0A8T7E0F8-F1
#
_cell.length_a   1.000
_cell.length_b   1.000
_cell.length_c   1.000
_cell.angle_alpha   90.00
_cell.angle_beta   90.00
_cell.angle_gamma   90.00
#
_symmetry.space_group_name_H-M   'P 1'
#
loop_
_entity.id
_entity.type
_entity.pdbx_description
1 polymer ?
#
loop_
_entity_poly.entity_id
_entity_poly.type
_entity_poly.pdbx_seq_one_letter_code
_entity_poly.pdbx_strand_id
1 'polypeptide(L)' 'MNVNVNDDARFVSRLTRDSLALVLAGGRGERLNELTTWRAKPAVPFGGKFR' A
#
# COMPACT_ATOMS: atom_id res chain seq x y z
N MET A 1 -25.25 -26.95 9.27
CA MET A 1 -23.79 -26.70 9.25
C MET A 1 -23.53 -25.42 10.02
N ASN A 2 -23.10 -25.52 11.29
CA ASN A 2 -22.75 -24.33 12.08
C ASN A 2 -21.31 -23.94 11.74
N VAL A 3 -21.16 -22.94 10.89
CA VAL A 3 -19.85 -22.34 10.59
C VAL A 3 -19.48 -21.47 11.80
N ASN A 4 -18.39 -21.85 12.47
CA ASN A 4 -17.95 -21.20 13.69
C ASN A 4 -17.18 -19.92 13.33
N VAL A 5 -17.90 -18.79 13.27
CA VAL A 5 -17.41 -17.45 12.85
C VAL A 5 -16.14 -17.00 13.62
N ASN A 6 -15.87 -17.59 14.77
CA ASN A 6 -14.68 -17.32 15.59
C ASN A 6 -13.36 -17.89 15.03
N ASP A 7 -13.39 -18.82 14.07
CA ASP A 7 -12.18 -19.34 13.44
C ASP A 7 -11.67 -18.39 12.33
N ASP A 8 -12.56 -17.74 11.59
CA ASP A 8 -12.22 -16.86 10.47
C ASP A 8 -11.44 -15.61 10.93
N ALA A 9 -11.87 -15.00 12.04
CA ALA A 9 -11.21 -13.82 12.60
C ALA A 9 -9.76 -14.13 13.07
N ARG A 10 -9.54 -15.31 13.64
CA ARG A 10 -8.21 -15.78 14.08
C ARG A 10 -7.31 -16.14 12.90
N PHE A 11 -7.90 -16.65 11.81
CA PHE A 11 -7.18 -16.93 10.58
C PHE A 11 -6.65 -15.64 9.92
N VAL A 12 -7.51 -14.63 9.73
CA VAL A 12 -7.11 -13.33 9.16
C VAL A 12 -6.04 -12.66 10.03
N SER A 13 -6.17 -12.73 11.36
CA SER A 13 -5.18 -12.17 12.28
C SER A 13 -3.81 -12.84 12.18
N ARG A 14 -3.73 -14.17 11.97
CA ARG A 14 -2.44 -14.85 11.77
C ARG A 14 -1.84 -14.51 10.42
N LEU A 15 -2.66 -14.50 9.37
CA LEU A 15 -2.22 -14.19 8.01
C LEU A 15 -1.60 -12.80 7.91
N THR A 16 -2.18 -11.77 8.55
CA THR A 16 -1.61 -10.42 8.57
C THR A 16 -0.37 -10.30 9.44
N ARG A 17 -0.24 -11.12 10.49
CA ARG A 17 0.94 -11.15 11.38
C ARG A 17 2.17 -11.80 10.73
N ASP A 18 1.94 -12.83 9.94
CA ASP A 18 3.00 -13.61 9.29
C ASP A 18 3.35 -13.10 7.88
N SER A 19 2.61 -12.10 7.37
CA SER A 19 2.83 -11.48 6.06
C SER A 19 3.69 -10.22 6.14
N LEU A 20 4.70 -10.13 5.27
CA LEU A 20 5.52 -8.93 5.11
C LEU A 20 5.04 -8.12 3.91
N ALA A 21 4.67 -6.86 4.13
CA ALA A 21 4.39 -5.90 3.06
C ALA A 21 5.66 -5.12 2.71
N LEU A 22 6.19 -5.31 1.50
CA LEU A 22 7.30 -4.54 0.96
C LEU A 22 6.78 -3.48 -0.02
N VAL A 23 6.80 -2.21 0.40
CA VAL A 23 6.34 -1.09 -0.43
C VAL A 23 7.52 -0.51 -1.21
N LEU A 24 7.66 -0.90 -2.49
CA LEU A 24 8.69 -0.37 -3.40
C LEU A 24 8.23 0.94 -4.05
N ALA A 25 8.06 1.99 -3.24
CA ALA A 25 7.65 3.31 -3.72
C ALA A 25 8.78 4.11 -4.43
N GLY A 26 9.95 3.51 -4.63
CA GLY A 26 11.15 4.17 -5.16
C GLY A 26 11.28 4.14 -6.68
N GLY A 27 11.68 5.28 -7.26
CA GLY A 27 12.05 5.47 -8.66
C GLY A 27 12.01 6.94 -9.06
N ARG A 28 12.88 7.40 -9.98
CA ARG A 28 13.00 8.83 -10.37
C ARG A 28 11.74 9.44 -10.97
N GLY A 29 10.76 8.62 -11.37
CA GLY A 29 9.53 9.13 -11.97
C GLY A 29 9.76 9.81 -13.32
N GLU A 30 10.74 9.36 -14.12
CA GLU A 30 11.13 9.97 -15.40
C GLU A 30 9.98 10.10 -16.43
N ARG A 31 8.89 9.33 -16.28
CA ARG A 31 7.68 9.48 -17.10
C ARG A 31 6.82 10.71 -16.74
N LEU A 32 7.06 11.34 -15.58
CA LEU A 32 6.34 12.51 -15.08
C LEU A 32 7.17 13.81 -15.13
N ASN A 33 8.43 13.74 -15.61
CA ASN A 33 9.32 14.86 -15.90
C ASN A 33 9.21 16.04 -14.90
N GLU A 34 8.54 17.12 -15.30
CA GLU A 34 8.44 18.38 -14.53
C GLU A 34 7.73 18.21 -13.17
N LEU A 35 6.80 17.24 -13.06
CA LEU A 35 6.06 16.97 -11.83
C LEU A 35 6.89 16.26 -10.76
N THR A 36 8.04 15.67 -11.13
CA THR A 36 9.00 15.00 -10.23
C THR A 36 10.36 15.70 -10.15
N THR A 37 10.52 16.88 -10.77
CA THR A 37 11.82 17.58 -10.84
C THR A 37 12.32 18.05 -9.47
N TRP A 38 11.39 18.41 -8.56
CA TRP A 38 11.68 18.87 -7.20
C TRP A 38 11.11 17.96 -6.11
N ARG A 39 10.46 16.84 -6.48
CA ARG A 39 9.82 15.91 -5.54
C ARG A 39 9.79 14.49 -6.06
N ALA A 40 9.93 13.50 -5.17
CA ALA A 40 9.85 12.10 -5.56
C ALA A 40 8.42 11.72 -6.01
N LYS A 41 8.31 10.70 -6.87
CA LYS A 41 7.03 10.19 -7.40
C LYS A 41 5.94 9.90 -6.34
N PRO A 42 6.25 9.41 -5.12
CA PRO A 42 5.27 9.21 -4.04
C PRO A 42 4.82 10.49 -3.33
N ALA A 43 5.28 11.66 -3.77
CA ALA A 43 4.85 12.96 -3.27
C ALA A 43 4.07 13.74 -4.33
N VAL A 44 3.73 13.08 -5.44
CA VAL A 44 2.93 13.66 -6.52
C VAL A 44 1.46 13.54 -6.14
N PRO A 45 0.73 14.67 -6.03
CA PRO A 45 -0.66 14.66 -5.61
C PRO A 45 -1.52 13.74 -6.49
N PHE A 46 -2.37 12.94 -5.85
CA PHE A 46 -3.35 12.09 -6.49
C PHE A 46 -4.73 12.29 -5.85
N GLY A 47 -5.78 12.39 -6.67
CA GLY A 47 -7.17 12.44 -6.17
C GLY A 47 -7.48 13.58 -5.20
N GLY A 48 -6.83 14.74 -5.34
CA GLY A 48 -7.05 15.91 -4.48
C GLY A 48 -6.16 15.92 -3.23
N LYS A 49 -6.58 15.25 -2.14
CA LYS A 49 -5.96 15.37 -0.81
C LYS A 49 -4.82 14.38 -0.53
N PHE A 50 -4.62 13.40 -1.41
CA PHE A 50 -3.62 12.36 -1.23
C PHE A 50 -2.33 12.76 -1.97
N ARG A 51 -1.18 12.48 -1.35
CA ARG A 51 0.15 12.70 -1.92
C ARG A 51 0.85 11.37 -2.09
#